data_AF-X1LDD8-F1
#
_entry.id   AF-X1LDD8-F1
#
_cell.length_a   1.000
_cell.length_b   1.000
_cell.length_c   1.000
_cell.angle_alpha   90.00
_cell.angle_beta   90.00
_cell.angle_gamma   90.00
#
_symmetry.space_group_name_H-M   'P 1'
#
loop_
_entity.id
_entity.type
_entity.pdbx_description
1 polymer ?
#
loop_
_entity_poly.entity_id
_entity_poly.type
_entity_poly.pdbx_seq_one_letter_code
_entity_poly.pdbx_strand_id
1 'polypeptide(L)'
;AISRAVARLNALSEYCLPLVKVGGLFIAQKGRSYKEETEKSLKAVKVLGGELIGVESVRIPFINQERYLLVIKKIKYTPSKYPRKEGLPQKRPL
;
A
#
# COMPACT_ATOMS: atom_id res chain seq x y z
N ALA A 1 5.20 -3.79 -7.90
CA ALA A 1 4.87 -2.36 -8.09
C ALA A 1 5.51 -1.53 -6.99
N ILE A 2 5.94 -0.30 -7.28
CA ILE A 2 6.54 0.63 -6.31
C ILE A 2 5.71 1.92 -6.33
N SER A 3 5.33 2.43 -5.15
CA SER A 3 4.61 3.70 -5.02
C SER A 3 5.33 4.64 -4.05
N ARG A 4 5.51 5.89 -4.48
CA ARG A 4 6.08 6.98 -3.68
C ARG A 4 4.96 7.77 -2.99
N ALA A 5 5.17 8.09 -1.72
CA ALA A 5 4.17 8.64 -0.80
C ALA A 5 3.47 9.93 -1.29
N VAL A 6 2.26 9.82 -1.84
CA VAL A 6 1.36 10.97 -2.08
C VAL A 6 -0.05 10.75 -1.49
N ALA A 7 -0.50 9.50 -1.32
CA ALA A 7 -1.85 9.17 -0.84
C ALA A 7 -1.86 8.15 0.32
N ARG A 8 -3.01 8.01 1.01
CA ARG A 8 -3.23 7.01 2.09
C ARG A 8 -3.03 5.58 1.59
N LEU A 9 -2.53 4.69 2.46
CA LEU A 9 -2.16 3.32 2.07
C LEU A 9 -3.31 2.51 1.45
N ASN A 10 -4.54 2.66 1.93
CA ASN A 10 -5.73 2.02 1.37
C ASN A 10 -6.01 2.42 -0.08
N ALA A 11 -5.97 3.72 -0.39
CA ALA A 11 -6.13 4.21 -1.76
C ALA A 11 -5.00 3.70 -2.67
N LEU A 12 -3.74 3.75 -2.19
CA LEU A 12 -2.60 3.23 -2.94
C LEU A 12 -2.72 1.72 -3.20
N SER A 13 -3.17 0.96 -2.20
CA SER A 13 -3.35 -0.48 -2.34
C SER A 13 -4.36 -0.81 -3.43
N GLU A 14 -5.45 -0.03 -3.54
CA GLU A 14 -6.47 -0.22 -4.55
C GLU A 14 -5.96 0.05 -5.97
N TYR A 15 -5.09 1.03 -6.15
CA TYR A 15 -4.47 1.30 -7.45
C TYR A 15 -3.36 0.31 -7.79
N CYS A 16 -2.53 -0.07 -6.82
CA CYS A 16 -1.31 -0.82 -7.07
C CYS A 16 -1.52 -2.34 -7.06
N LEU A 17 -2.33 -2.90 -6.16
CA LEU A 17 -2.49 -4.36 -6.04
C LEU A 17 -3.13 -5.04 -7.26
N PRO A 18 -4.05 -4.43 -8.05
CA PRO A 18 -4.51 -5.00 -9.31
C PRO A 18 -3.41 -5.16 -10.36
N LEU A 19 -2.38 -4.31 -10.32
CA LEU A 19 -1.27 -4.31 -11.28
C LEU A 19 -0.15 -5.29 -10.91
N VAL A 20 -0.25 -5.95 -9.75
CA VAL A 20 0.76 -6.89 -9.26
C VAL A 20 0.28 -8.33 -9.48
N LYS A 21 1.10 -9.14 -10.15
CA LYS A 21 0.86 -10.58 -10.32
C LYS A 21 0.79 -11.29 -8.97
N VAL A 22 0.01 -12.37 -8.87
CA VAL A 22 0.02 -13.25 -7.69
C VAL A 22 1.45 -13.79 -7.47
N GLY A 23 1.90 -13.78 -6.21
CA GLY A 23 3.28 -14.05 -5.80
C GLY A 23 4.21 -12.83 -5.87
N GLY A 24 3.80 -11.73 -6.51
CA GLY A 24 4.58 -10.50 -6.61
C GLY A 24 4.53 -9.62 -5.36
N LEU A 25 5.30 -8.53 -5.38
CA LEU A 25 5.42 -7.58 -4.28
C LEU A 25 4.91 -6.18 -4.67
N PHE A 26 4.22 -5.56 -3.72
CA PHE A 26 3.89 -4.15 -3.69
C PHE A 26 4.65 -3.49 -2.53
N ILE A 27 5.51 -2.52 -2.87
CA ILE A 27 6.29 -1.77 -1.89
C ILE A 27 5.73 -0.35 -1.81
N ALA A 28 5.19 0.02 -0.64
CA ALA A 28 4.65 1.35 -0.38
C ALA A 28 5.57 2.13 0.54
N GLN A 29 6.13 3.23 0.05
CA GLN A 29 6.97 4.12 0.86
C GLN A 29 6.08 5.05 1.71
N LYS A 30 6.37 5.17 3.01
CA LYS A 30 5.61 5.97 3.97
C LYS A 30 6.51 6.78 4.90
N GLY A 31 5.91 7.79 5.53
CA GLY A 31 6.54 8.59 6.58
C GLY A 31 6.22 8.07 7.99
N ARG A 32 6.41 8.93 8.99
CA ARG A 32 6.25 8.59 10.42
C ARG A 32 4.86 8.05 10.80
N SER A 33 3.81 8.48 10.10
CA SER A 33 2.43 8.03 10.32
C SER A 33 2.10 6.65 9.73
N TYR A 34 3.10 5.86 9.31
CA TYR A 34 2.86 4.57 8.66
C TYR A 34 2.08 3.59 9.53
N LYS A 35 2.27 3.59 10.86
CA LYS A 35 1.61 2.63 11.77
C LYS A 35 0.09 2.78 11.73
N GLU A 36 -0.41 3.97 12.01
CA GLU A 36 -1.85 4.26 11.97
C GLU A 36 -2.46 4.05 10.57
N GLU A 37 -1.74 4.45 9.52
CA GLU A 37 -2.20 4.21 8.15
C GLU A 37 -2.27 2.72 7.81
N THR A 38 -1.30 1.94 8.30
CA THR A 38 -1.23 0.50 8.08
C THR A 38 -2.40 -0.19 8.75
N GLU A 39 -2.64 0.09 10.04
CA GLU A 39 -3.76 -0.48 10.79
C GLU A 39 -5.10 -0.21 10.09
N LYS A 40 -5.34 1.04 9.67
CA LYS A 40 -6.57 1.43 8.95
C LYS A 40 -6.69 0.77 7.58
N SER A 41 -5.59 0.41 6.93
CA SER A 41 -5.57 -0.11 5.56
C SER A 41 -5.42 -1.62 5.46
N LEU A 42 -5.12 -2.33 6.55
CA LEU A 42 -4.94 -3.79 6.55
C LEU A 42 -6.16 -4.52 5.98
N LYS A 43 -7.38 -4.05 6.31
CA LYS A 43 -8.62 -4.60 5.77
C LYS A 43 -8.70 -4.42 4.24
N ALA A 44 -8.40 -3.23 3.74
CA ALA A 44 -8.36 -2.93 2.32
C ALA A 44 -7.34 -3.81 1.59
N VAL A 45 -6.13 -3.93 2.13
CA VAL A 45 -5.05 -4.77 1.59
C VAL A 45 -5.51 -6.23 1.46
N LYS A 46 -6.15 -6.80 2.50
CA LYS A 46 -6.69 -8.16 2.48
C LYS A 46 -7.81 -8.35 1.45
N VAL A 47 -8.72 -7.37 1.33
CA VAL A 47 -9.81 -7.38 0.32
C VAL A 47 -9.24 -7.39 -1.10
N LEU A 48 -8.17 -6.64 -1.33
CA LEU A 48 -7.49 -6.52 -2.61
C LEU A 48 -6.49 -7.66 -2.87
N GLY A 49 -6.41 -8.64 -1.98
CA GLY A 49 -5.57 -9.82 -2.15
C GLY A 49 -4.09 -9.63 -1.83
N GLY A 50 -3.76 -8.56 -1.12
CA GLY A 50 -2.44 -8.37 -0.52
C GLY A 50 -2.37 -8.87 0.92
N GLU A 51 -1.14 -9.07 1.38
CA GLU A 51 -0.78 -9.37 2.76
C GLU A 51 0.46 -8.57 3.13
N LEU A 52 0.42 -7.85 4.26
CA LEU A 52 1.60 -7.15 4.76
C LEU A 52 2.55 -8.18 5.38
N ILE A 53 3.75 -8.30 4.83
CA ILE A 53 4.75 -9.29 5.27
C ILE A 53 5.92 -8.65 6.04
N GLY A 54 6.05 -7.33 6.01
CA GLY A 54 7.12 -6.64 6.73
C GLY A 54 7.10 -5.13 6.56
N VAL A 55 7.88 -4.46 7.40
CA VAL A 55 8.12 -3.02 7.34
C VAL A 55 9.61 -2.76 7.53
N GLU A 56 10.25 -2.18 6.51
CA GLU A 56 11.67 -1.81 6.59
C GLU A 56 11.81 -0.33 6.92
N SER A 57 12.60 0.02 7.92
CA SER A 57 12.93 1.41 8.20
C SER A 57 14.14 1.84 7.37
N VAL A 58 14.04 3.00 6.73
CA VAL A 58 15.10 3.59 5.90
C VAL A 58 15.37 4.99 6.41
N ARG A 59 16.60 5.19 6.88
CA ARG A 59 17.11 6.53 7.21
C ARG A 59 17.72 7.13 5.95
N ILE A 60 17.19 8.26 5.50
CA ILE A 60 17.74 8.95 4.33
C ILE A 60 19.06 9.61 4.75
N PRO A 61 20.19 9.35 4.05
CA PRO A 61 21.44 10.05 4.32
C PRO A 61 21.27 11.58 4.16
N PHE A 62 21.96 12.36 4.98
CA PHE A 62 21.99 13.84 4.92
C PHE A 62 20.68 14.58 5.25
N ILE A 63 19.57 13.85 5.42
CA ILE A 63 18.27 14.41 5.84
C ILE A 63 17.82 13.62 7.06
N ASN A 64 17.58 14.28 8.20
CA ASN A 64 17.16 13.60 9.44
C ASN A 64 15.69 13.16 9.39
N GLN A 65 15.32 12.43 8.35
CA GLN A 65 13.99 11.96 8.04
C GLN A 65 13.99 10.44 7.91
N GLU A 66 13.07 9.83 8.64
CA GLU A 66 12.79 8.40 8.56
C GLU A 66 11.72 8.13 7.50
N ARG A 67 11.98 7.13 6.69
CA ARG A 67 11.03 6.52 5.76
C ARG A 67 10.81 5.08 6.14
N TYR A 68 9.63 4.57 5.80
CA TYR A 68 9.23 3.21 6.09
C TYR A 68 8.75 2.57 4.79
N LEU A 69 9.28 1.40 4.46
CA LEU A 69 8.88 0.62 3.30
C LEU A 69 7.96 -0.49 3.77
N LEU A 70 6.68 -0.36 3.46
CA LEU A 70 5.70 -1.41 3.71
C LEU A 70 5.80 -2.45 2.59
N VAL A 71 6.12 -3.69 2.94
CA VAL A 71 6.26 -4.79 1.99
C VAL A 71 4.97 -5.60 2.00
N ILE A 72 4.21 -5.53 0.91
CA ILE A 72 2.93 -6.21 0.75
C ILE A 72 3.07 -7.27 -0.33
N LYS A 73 2.87 -8.54 0.03
CA LYS A 73 2.87 -9.67 -0.90
C LYS A 73 1.48 -9.85 -1.51
N LYS A 74 1.43 -10.07 -2.82
CA LYS A 74 0.19 -10.42 -3.52
C LYS A 74 -0.06 -11.92 -3.38
N ILE A 75 -1.07 -12.31 -2.60
CA ILE A 75 -1.35 -13.72 -2.31
C ILE A 75 -2.54 -14.28 -3.08
N LYS A 76 -3.45 -13.43 -3.57
CA LYS A 76 -4.62 -13.83 -4.37
C LYS A 76 -4.97 -12.76 -5.39
N TYR A 77 -5.72 -13.12 -6.43
CA TYR A 77 -6.21 -12.18 -7.43
C TYR A 77 -7.05 -11.06 -6.78
N THR A 78 -6.93 -9.84 -7.33
CA THR A 78 -7.86 -8.76 -6.93
C THR A 78 -9.24 -9.06 -7.52
N PRO A 79 -10.33 -8.88 -6.75
CA PRO A 79 -11.67 -8.89 -7.33
C PRO A 79 -11.81 -7.89 -8.49
N SER A 80 -12.53 -8.27 -9.55
CA SER A 80 -12.68 -7.49 -10.80
C SER A 80 -13.32 -6.11 -10.62
N LYS A 81 -14.03 -5.88 -9.50
CA LYS A 81 -14.61 -4.58 -9.13
C LYS A 81 -13.58 -3.51 -8.73
N TYR A 82 -12.30 -3.87 -8.65
CA TYR A 82 -11.21 -2.98 -8.31
C TYR A 82 -10.20 -2.84 -9.46
N PRO A 83 -9.60 -1.65 -9.65
CA PRO A 83 -9.85 -0.43 -8.90
C PRO A 83 -11.25 0.15 -9.19
N ARG A 84 -11.87 0.79 -8.19
CA ARG A 84 -13.12 1.54 -8.43
C ARG A 84 -12.84 2.74 -9.33
N LYS A 85 -13.91 3.34 -9.87
CA LYS A 85 -13.82 4.54 -10.73
C LYS A 85 -12.90 5.61 -10.12
N GLU A 86 -12.24 6.36 -11.00
CA GLU A 86 -11.29 7.42 -10.64
C GLU A 86 -11.84 8.34 -9.55
N GLY A 87 -10.98 8.72 -8.60
CA GLY A 87 -11.33 9.55 -7.46
C GLY A 87 -12.08 8.85 -6.32
N LEU A 88 -12.77 7.71 -6.52
CA LEU A 88 -13.41 6.97 -5.43
C LEU A 88 -12.42 6.42 -4.39
N PRO A 89 -11.27 5.83 -4.77
CA PRO A 89 -10.28 5.35 -3.80
C PRO A 89 -9.75 6.45 -2.87
N GLN A 90 -9.68 7.70 -3.36
CA GLN A 90 -9.26 8.86 -2.56
C GLN A 90 -10.41 9.44 -1.72
N LYS A 91 -11.60 9.61 -2.31
CA LYS A 91 -12.78 10.21 -1.65
C LYS A 91 -13.42 9.29 -0.62
N ARG A 92 -13.49 7.98 -0.91
CA ARG A 92 -14.08 6.94 -0.04
C ARG A 92 -13.14 5.75 0.05
N PRO A 93 -12.05 5.89 0.83
CA PRO A 93 -11.08 4.82 1.01
C PRO A 93 -11.70 3.59 1.66
N LEU A 94 -11.15 2.41 1.34
CA LEU A 94 -11.51 1.13 1.95
C LEU A 94 -10.94 0.99 3.37
#